data_AF-A0A843KRY6-F1
#
_entry.id   AF-A0A843KRY6-F1
#
_cell.length_a   1.000
_cell.length_b   1.000
_cell.length_c   1.000
_cell.angle_alpha   90.00
_cell.angle_beta   90.00
_cell.angle_gamma   90.00
#
_symmetry.space_group_name_H-M   'P 1'
#
loop_
_entity.id
_entity.type
_entity.pdbx_description
1 polymer ?
#
loop_
_entity_poly.entity_id
_entity_poly.type
_entity_poly.pdbx_seq_one_letter_code
_entity_poly.pdbx_strand_id
1 'polypeptide(L)'
;MPGIEHLIRSAGLEGWILHGRQYPHPLPEGVRNYYCYTRDGGHSLLVVLEKEYRHGESSGRFVVPAPVKMVLRTGCREKDGYLWSDLPYTEGIGLQVSDEDLEF
;
A
#
# COMPACT_ATOMS: atom_id res chain seq x y z
N MET A 1 -15.54 7.69 -2.70
CA MET A 1 -14.20 7.08 -2.81
C MET A 1 -14.37 5.57 -2.84
N PRO A 2 -13.61 4.82 -3.66
CA PRO A 2 -13.62 3.36 -3.59
C PRO A 2 -13.19 2.92 -2.19
N GLY A 3 -13.97 2.03 -1.56
CA GLY A 3 -13.58 1.44 -0.28
C GLY A 3 -12.38 0.52 -0.43
N ILE A 4 -11.71 0.20 0.67
CA ILE A 4 -10.49 -0.63 0.65
C ILE A 4 -10.69 -1.99 -0.01
N GLU A 5 -11.87 -2.61 0.14
CA GLU A 5 -12.23 -3.86 -0.53
C GLU A 5 -12.17 -3.76 -2.07
N HIS A 6 -12.54 -2.61 -2.64
CA HIS A 6 -12.42 -2.38 -4.07
C HIS A 6 -10.95 -2.28 -4.50
N LEU A 7 -10.10 -1.63 -3.69
CA LEU A 7 -8.67 -1.53 -3.96
C LEU A 7 -8.00 -2.91 -3.91
N ILE A 8 -8.31 -3.71 -2.88
CA ILE A 8 -7.81 -5.08 -2.70
C ILE A 8 -8.17 -5.94 -3.93
N ARG A 9 -9.44 -5.91 -4.36
CA ARG A 9 -9.88 -6.67 -5.53
C ARG A 9 -9.22 -6.20 -6.83
N SER A 10 -9.17 -4.89 -7.04
CA SER A 10 -8.62 -4.32 -8.27
C SER A 10 -7.12 -4.58 -8.42
N ALA A 11 -6.41 -4.71 -7.29
CA ALA A 11 -5.00 -5.07 -7.24
C ALA A 11 -4.75 -6.60 -7.22
N GLY A 12 -5.79 -7.43 -7.20
CA GLY A 12 -5.64 -8.89 -7.14
C GLY A 12 -5.08 -9.42 -5.80
N LEU A 13 -5.28 -8.68 -4.71
CA LEU A 13 -4.68 -8.97 -3.39
C LEU A 13 -5.57 -9.82 -2.47
N GLU A 14 -6.79 -10.18 -2.88
CA GLU A 14 -7.78 -10.85 -2.01
C GLU A 14 -7.24 -12.10 -1.30
N GLY A 15 -6.39 -12.91 -1.97
CA GLY A 15 -5.78 -14.11 -1.37
C GLY A 15 -4.65 -13.85 -0.37
N TRP A 16 -4.12 -12.63 -0.32
CA TRP A 16 -2.96 -12.23 0.47
C TRP A 16 -3.33 -11.44 1.72
N ILE A 17 -4.52 -10.83 1.77
CA ILE A 17 -4.97 -10.05 2.91
C ILE A 17 -5.47 -10.94 4.05
N LEU A 18 -5.10 -10.60 5.28
CA LEU A 18 -5.66 -11.16 6.51
C LEU A 18 -6.52 -10.11 7.21
N HIS A 19 -7.81 -10.41 7.37
CA HIS A 19 -8.75 -9.52 8.04
C HIS A 19 -8.60 -9.56 9.58
N GLY A 20 -9.12 -8.54 10.25
CA GLY A 20 -9.20 -8.47 11.72
C GLY A 20 -7.93 -8.00 12.42
N ARG A 21 -6.84 -7.77 11.68
CA ARG A 21 -5.61 -7.18 12.20
C ARG A 21 -5.75 -5.66 12.28
N GLN A 22 -5.21 -5.06 13.34
CA GLN A 22 -5.19 -3.61 13.54
C GLN A 22 -3.74 -3.17 13.68
N TYR A 23 -3.41 -1.99 13.16
CA TYR A 23 -2.10 -1.40 13.37
C TYR A 23 -1.93 -1.05 14.86
N PRO A 24 -0.81 -1.40 15.52
CA PRO A 24 -0.63 -1.19 16.97
C PRO A 24 -0.54 0.29 17.36
N HIS A 25 -0.31 1.18 16.40
CA HIS A 25 -0.17 2.61 16.62
C HIS A 25 -1.26 3.42 15.91
N PRO A 26 -1.59 4.64 16.37
CA PRO A 26 -2.50 5.51 15.65
C PRO A 26 -1.94 5.86 14.27
N LEU A 27 -2.68 5.48 13.22
CA LEU A 27 -2.40 5.94 11.86
C LEU A 27 -2.97 7.36 11.65
N PRO A 28 -2.24 8.21 10.89
CA PRO A 28 -2.77 9.48 10.40
C PRO A 28 -4.14 9.32 9.71
N GLU A 29 -5.01 10.31 9.87
CA GLU A 29 -6.42 10.25 9.43
C GLU A 29 -6.58 9.90 7.94
N GLY A 30 -5.70 10.44 7.08
CA GLY A 30 -5.72 10.20 5.63
C GLY A 30 -5.14 8.86 5.17
N VAL A 31 -4.37 8.14 6.00
CA VAL A 31 -3.76 6.85 5.58
C VAL A 31 -4.53 5.65 6.12
N ARG A 32 -5.32 5.82 7.18
CA ARG A 32 -6.04 4.72 7.85
C ARG A 32 -6.93 3.92 6.90
N ASN A 33 -7.56 4.58 5.93
CA ASN A 33 -8.46 3.94 4.95
C ASN A 33 -7.73 3.05 3.93
N TYR A 34 -6.39 3.09 3.91
CA TYR A 34 -5.54 2.31 3.02
C TYR A 34 -4.83 1.16 3.74
N TYR A 35 -5.06 1.00 5.05
CA TYR A 35 -4.40 -0.01 5.85
C TYR A 35 -4.90 -1.42 5.57
N CYS A 36 -3.96 -2.33 5.36
CA CYS A 36 -4.21 -3.76 5.29
C CYS A 36 -3.14 -4.54 6.04
N TYR A 37 -3.40 -5.81 6.29
CA TYR A 37 -2.40 -6.73 6.78
C TYR A 37 -2.21 -7.83 5.73
N THR A 38 -1.00 -8.02 5.22
CA THR A 38 -0.69 -9.07 4.25
C THR A 38 -0.02 -10.26 4.93
N ARG A 39 -0.19 -11.47 4.36
CA ARG A 39 0.39 -12.72 4.90
C ARG A 39 1.91 -12.69 4.98
N ASP A 40 2.57 -12.00 4.06
CA ASP A 40 4.01 -12.01 3.81
C ASP A 40 4.71 -10.71 4.24
N GLY A 41 4.02 -9.57 4.16
CA GLY A 41 4.54 -8.24 4.47
C GLY A 41 4.00 -7.63 5.76
N GLY A 42 3.03 -8.26 6.41
CA GLY A 42 2.48 -7.80 7.69
C GLY A 42 1.71 -6.47 7.55
N HIS A 43 1.96 -5.53 8.46
CA HIS A 43 1.30 -4.23 8.50
C HIS A 43 1.67 -3.35 7.31
N SER A 44 0.70 -3.13 6.41
CA SER A 44 0.91 -2.44 5.14
C SER A 44 -0.14 -1.37 4.85
N LEU A 45 0.20 -0.44 3.96
CA LEU A 45 -0.72 0.48 3.29
C LEU A 45 -0.79 0.12 1.81
N LEU A 46 -2.00 0.14 1.24
CA LEU A 46 -2.20 0.03 -0.20
C LEU A 46 -1.85 1.35 -0.86
N VAL A 47 -0.78 1.35 -1.65
CA VAL A 47 -0.25 2.55 -2.29
C VAL A 47 -0.10 2.35 -3.79
N VAL A 48 -0.36 3.40 -4.55
CA VAL A 48 0.03 3.53 -5.96
C VAL A 48 1.48 3.96 -6.02
N LEU A 49 2.29 3.19 -6.75
CA LEU A 49 3.70 3.53 -7.02
C LEU A 49 3.79 4.67 -8.03
N GLU A 50 4.12 5.87 -7.55
CA GLU A 50 4.07 7.07 -8.37
C GLU A 50 5.02 7.01 -9.58
N LYS A 51 6.22 6.47 -9.41
CA LYS A 51 7.21 6.33 -10.50
C LYS A 51 6.85 5.28 -11.54
N GLU A 52 6.06 4.28 -11.16
CA GLU A 52 5.67 3.17 -12.04
C GLU A 52 4.39 3.50 -12.82
N TYR A 53 3.57 4.41 -12.30
CA TYR A 53 2.31 4.79 -12.93
C TYR A 53 2.51 5.37 -14.34
N ARG A 54 1.72 4.87 -15.29
CA ARG A 54 1.72 5.31 -16.68
C ARG A 54 0.43 6.07 -16.99
N HIS A 55 0.56 7.30 -17.51
CA HIS A 55 -0.59 8.15 -17.80
C HIS A 55 -1.56 7.47 -18.79
N GLY A 56 -2.84 7.42 -18.44
CA GLY A 56 -3.89 6.76 -19.23
C GLY A 56 -4.15 5.30 -18.85
N GLU A 57 -3.31 4.69 -18.00
CA GLU A 57 -3.58 3.39 -17.41
C GLU A 57 -4.38 3.50 -16.10
N SER A 58 -5.06 2.41 -15.72
CA SER A 58 -5.77 2.35 -14.44
C SER A 58 -4.78 2.37 -13.27
N SER A 59 -4.92 3.32 -12.35
CA SER A 59 -4.09 3.42 -11.14
C SER A 59 -4.12 2.14 -10.31
N GLY A 60 -5.23 1.39 -10.33
CA GLY A 60 -5.36 0.10 -9.64
C GLY A 60 -4.30 -0.94 -10.05
N ARG A 61 -3.74 -0.85 -11.27
CA ARG A 61 -2.66 -1.75 -11.75
C ARG A 61 -1.32 -1.52 -11.06
N PHE A 62 -1.16 -0.37 -10.42
CA PHE A 62 0.08 0.06 -9.76
C PHE A 62 -0.08 0.09 -8.24
N VAL A 63 -1.19 -0.45 -7.73
CA VAL A 63 -1.45 -0.58 -6.29
C VAL A 63 -0.67 -1.77 -5.76
N VAL A 64 0.15 -1.53 -4.73
CA VAL A 64 0.89 -2.57 -4.00
C VAL A 64 0.69 -2.40 -2.49
N PRO A 65 0.75 -3.48 -1.70
CA PRO A 65 0.94 -3.36 -0.26
C PRO A 65 2.38 -2.92 0.02
N ALA A 66 2.55 -1.84 0.78
CA ALA A 66 3.85 -1.35 1.23
C ALA A 66 3.88 -1.22 2.76
N PRO A 67 5.00 -1.54 3.44
CA PRO A 67 5.08 -1.46 4.90
C PRO A 67 4.74 -0.06 5.41
N VAL A 68 3.96 0.01 6.51
CA VAL A 68 3.48 1.28 7.07
C VAL A 68 4.64 2.25 7.34
N LYS A 69 5.70 1.78 8.02
CA LYS A 69 6.87 2.61 8.37
C LYS A 69 7.54 3.20 7.13
N MET A 70 7.70 2.40 6.09
CA MET A 70 8.31 2.81 4.84
C MET A 70 7.51 3.94 4.17
N VAL A 71 6.18 3.78 4.07
CA VAL A 71 5.29 4.77 3.46
C VAL A 71 5.28 6.07 4.27
N LEU A 72 5.24 5.99 5.60
CA LEU A 72 5.25 7.17 6.45
C LEU A 72 6.58 7.91 6.43
N ARG A 73 7.71 7.18 6.38
CA ARG A 73 9.06 7.77 6.27
C ARG A 73 9.28 8.47 4.93
N THR A 74 8.84 7.86 3.83
CA THR A 74 8.96 8.43 2.48
C THR A 74 7.96 9.56 2.24
N GLY A 75 6.80 9.49 2.88
CA GLY A 75 5.68 10.40 2.64
C GLY A 75 4.73 9.86 1.57
N CYS A 76 3.48 10.33 1.65
CA CYS A 76 2.41 9.94 0.75
C CYS A 76 1.39 11.07 0.60
N ARG A 77 0.55 10.98 -0.44
CA ARG A 77 -0.57 11.91 -0.66
C ARG A 77 -1.79 11.15 -1.15
N GLU A 78 -2.96 11.59 -0.71
CA GLU A 78 -4.22 11.08 -1.25
C GLU A 78 -4.56 11.82 -2.55
N LYS A 79 -4.87 11.06 -3.61
CA LYS A 79 -5.32 11.60 -4.89
C LYS A 79 -6.20 10.58 -5.62
N ASP A 80 -7.34 11.06 -6.13
CA ASP A 80 -8.30 10.27 -6.91
C ASP A 80 -8.79 8.98 -6.19
N GLY A 81 -8.83 9.02 -4.85
CA GLY A 81 -9.24 7.89 -4.02
C GLY A 81 -8.13 6.86 -3.75
N TYR A 82 -6.88 7.15 -4.13
CA TYR A 82 -5.71 6.31 -3.89
C TYR A 82 -4.69 7.02 -3.01
N LEU A 83 -3.88 6.26 -2.29
CA LEU A 83 -2.70 6.76 -1.60
C LEU A 83 -1.49 6.62 -2.55
N TRP A 84 -0.82 7.72 -2.86
CA TRP A 84 0.33 7.74 -3.77
C TRP A 84 1.60 7.94 -2.97
N SER A 85 2.64 7.18 -3.30
CA SER A 85 3.96 7.34 -2.70
C SER A 85 5.07 7.02 -3.69
N ASP A 86 6.20 7.71 -3.57
CA ASP A 86 7.39 7.51 -4.38
C ASP A 86 8.31 6.47 -3.73
N LEU A 87 7.86 5.20 -3.73
CA LEU A 87 8.61 4.11 -3.14
C LEU A 87 9.58 3.48 -4.15
N PRO A 88 10.80 3.08 -3.71
CA PRO A 88 11.71 2.32 -4.54
C PRO A 88 11.13 0.94 -4.88
N TYR A 89 10.93 0.71 -6.18
CA TYR A 89 10.42 -0.52 -6.75
C TYR A 89 11.35 -1.00 -7.87
N THR A 90 11.44 -2.32 -8.05
CA THR A 90 12.15 -2.91 -9.19
C THR A 90 11.32 -4.05 -9.76
N GLU A 91 11.00 -3.95 -11.05
CA GLU A 91 10.23 -4.99 -11.75
C GLU A 91 10.92 -6.36 -11.62
N GLY A 92 10.16 -7.39 -11.27
CA GLY A 92 10.66 -8.76 -11.03
C GLY A 92 11.26 -9.01 -9.64
N ILE A 93 11.54 -7.96 -8.85
CA ILE A 93 12.02 -8.07 -7.46
C ILE A 93 10.95 -7.61 -6.47
N GLY A 94 10.30 -6.47 -6.73
CA GLY A 94 9.30 -5.87 -5.87
C GLY A 94 9.78 -4.58 -5.19
N LEU A 95 9.13 -4.23 -4.07
CA LEU A 95 9.53 -3.10 -3.24
C LEU A 95 10.89 -3.37 -2.59
N GLN A 96 11.76 -2.36 -2.58
CA GLN A 96 13.03 -2.42 -1.87
C GLN A 96 12.81 -2.08 -0.40
N VAL A 97 12.34 -3.08 0.36
CA VAL A 97 12.02 -2.98 1.79
C VAL A 97 13.27 -3.27 2.62
N SER A 98 13.51 -2.46 3.65
CA SER A 98 14.56 -2.72 4.63
C SER A 98 14.02 -3.51 5.84
N ASP A 99 14.86 -4.27 6.54
CA ASP A 99 14.43 -5.09 7.67
C ASP A 99 13.74 -4.28 8.79
N GLU A 100 14.11 -3.01 8.97
CA GLU A 100 13.51 -2.10 9.96
C GLU A 100 12.06 -1.70 9.64
N ASP A 101 11.66 -1.84 8.38
CA ASP A 101 10.31 -1.52 7.91
C ASP A 101 9.31 -2.64 8.16
N LEU A 102 9.78 -3.88 8.34
CA LEU A 102 8.93 -5.04 8.56
C LEU A 102 8.28 -4.98 9.95
N GLU A 103 6.96 -5.21 9.99
CA GLU A 103 6.15 -5.21 11.21
C GLU A 103 4.96 -6.18 11.04
N PHE A 104 4.76 -7.08 12.00
CA PHE A 104 3.78 -8.19 11.96
C PHE A 104 2.89 -8.22 13.20
#